data_AF-A0A0Q0GCI4-F1
#
_entry.id   AF-A0A0Q0GCI4-F1
#
_cell.length_a   1.000
_cell.length_b   1.000
_cell.length_c   1.000
_cell.angle_alpha   90.00
_cell.angle_beta   90.00
_cell.angle_gamma   90.00
#
_symmetry.space_group_name_H-M   'P 1'
#
loop_
_entity.id
_entity.type
_entity.pdbx_description
1 polymer ?
#
loop_
_entity_poly.entity_id
_entity_poly.type
_entity_poly.pdbx_seq_one_letter_code
_entity_poly.pdbx_strand_id
1 'polypeptide(L)'
;MTYKEFYYSIDCKFPYHQEWEWKQIIDQSIEIGEDAPFLVLHEICRVPASEKLDQAKHMEIYKYWKQSFASPVQDIVEAASLSYINKTEVSDSEALGIMEELSAFPKSYNALQVVLFSCPDDNELVEKKYESIVAQWKSAT
;
A
#
# COMPACT_ATOMS: atom_id res chain seq x y z
N MET A 1 -20.91 -4.11 1.72
CA MET A 1 -20.07 -3.04 2.27
C MET A 1 -19.62 -2.17 1.11
N THR A 2 -19.70 -0.85 1.23
CA THR A 2 -19.16 0.10 0.24
C THR A 2 -17.66 0.32 0.47
N TYR A 3 -16.93 0.83 -0.54
CA TYR A 3 -15.52 1.19 -0.39
C TYR A 3 -15.28 2.15 0.79
N LYS A 4 -16.16 3.16 0.95
CA LYS A 4 -16.06 4.16 2.02
C LYS A 4 -16.25 3.53 3.40
N GLU A 5 -17.22 2.62 3.55
CA GLU A 5 -17.42 1.88 4.80
C GLU A 5 -16.22 1.00 5.13
N PHE A 6 -15.65 0.32 4.12
CA PHE A 6 -14.45 -0.49 4.27
C PHE A 6 -13.26 0.35 4.73
N TYR A 7 -13.00 1.49 4.07
CA TYR A 7 -11.94 2.42 4.46
C TYR A 7 -12.01 2.77 5.95
N TYR A 8 -13.15 3.24 6.45
CA TYR A 8 -13.27 3.63 7.86
C TYR A 8 -13.23 2.46 8.85
N SER A 9 -13.49 1.25 8.36
CA SER A 9 -13.42 0.04 9.19
C SER A 9 -11.98 -0.38 9.47
N ILE A 10 -11.04 -0.07 8.56
CA ILE A 10 -9.64 -0.50 8.68
C ILE A 10 -8.65 0.64 8.96
N ASP A 11 -8.97 1.90 8.63
CA ASP A 11 -8.10 3.06 8.84
C ASP A 11 -7.65 3.17 10.31
N CYS A 12 -6.35 2.95 10.52
CA CYS A 12 -5.69 2.88 11.84
C CYS A 12 -6.32 1.84 12.80
N LYS A 13 -7.03 0.84 12.28
CA LYS A 13 -7.79 -0.17 13.03
C LYS A 13 -7.50 -1.61 12.58
N PHE A 14 -6.47 -1.81 11.75
CA PHE A 14 -6.13 -3.13 11.25
C PHE A 14 -5.78 -4.10 12.42
N PRO A 15 -6.38 -5.30 12.48
CA PRO A 15 -6.28 -6.17 13.65
C PRO A 15 -5.04 -7.08 13.58
N TYR A 16 -3.84 -6.51 13.71
CA TYR A 16 -2.56 -7.21 13.49
C TYR A 16 -2.38 -8.51 14.29
N HIS A 17 -3.03 -8.63 15.46
CA HIS A 17 -2.87 -9.75 16.37
C HIS A 17 -3.98 -10.81 16.24
N GLN A 18 -5.04 -10.53 15.49
CA GLN A 18 -6.17 -11.43 15.32
C GLN A 18 -6.10 -12.06 13.92
N GLU A 19 -5.42 -13.21 13.84
CA GLU A 19 -5.12 -13.87 12.55
C GLU A 19 -6.31 -14.03 11.63
N TRP A 20 -7.42 -14.52 12.20
CA TRP A 20 -8.63 -14.72 11.45
C TRP A 20 -9.22 -13.40 10.93
N GLU A 21 -9.16 -12.32 11.71
CA GLU A 21 -9.73 -11.02 11.33
C GLU A 21 -8.93 -10.35 10.22
N TRP A 22 -7.60 -10.32 10.31
CA TRP A 22 -6.80 -9.68 9.26
C TRP A 22 -6.84 -10.48 7.95
N LYS A 23 -6.95 -11.82 8.00
CA LYS A 23 -7.18 -12.64 6.80
C LYS A 23 -8.50 -12.30 6.14
N GLN A 24 -9.57 -12.23 6.93
CA GLN A 24 -10.89 -11.87 6.42
C GLN A 24 -10.91 -10.47 5.79
N ILE A 25 -10.22 -9.49 6.38
CA ILE A 25 -10.11 -8.13 5.81
C ILE A 25 -9.41 -8.15 4.46
N ILE A 26 -8.31 -8.92 4.33
CA ILE A 26 -7.60 -9.07 3.06
C ILE A 26 -8.54 -9.69 2.00
N ASP A 27 -9.23 -10.78 2.34
CA ASP A 27 -10.16 -11.44 1.43
C ASP A 27 -11.30 -10.49 1.00
N GLN A 28 -11.87 -9.74 1.95
CA GLN A 28 -12.92 -8.75 1.68
C GLN A 28 -12.44 -7.62 0.76
N SER A 29 -11.18 -7.19 0.89
CA SER A 29 -10.63 -6.13 0.05
C SER A 29 -10.65 -6.50 -1.45
N ILE A 30 -10.44 -7.78 -1.75
CA ILE A 30 -10.44 -8.31 -3.12
C ILE A 30 -11.85 -8.21 -3.75
N GLU A 31 -12.88 -8.46 -2.95
CA GLU A 31 -14.28 -8.36 -3.41
C GLU A 31 -14.73 -6.91 -3.64
N ILE A 32 -14.09 -5.93 -2.99
CA ILE A 32 -14.46 -4.51 -3.06
C ILE A 32 -13.98 -3.86 -4.37
N GLY A 33 -12.81 -4.26 -4.87
CA GLY A 33 -12.28 -3.77 -6.14
C GLY A 33 -10.75 -3.77 -6.21
N GLU A 34 -10.21 -3.51 -7.40
CA GLU A 34 -8.78 -3.71 -7.71
C GLU A 34 -7.80 -2.87 -6.86
N ASP A 35 -8.19 -1.66 -6.42
CA ASP A 35 -7.33 -0.78 -5.61
C ASP A 35 -7.49 -1.01 -4.10
N ALA A 36 -8.55 -1.69 -3.65
CA ALA A 36 -8.85 -1.90 -2.23
C ALA A 36 -7.83 -2.80 -1.50
N PRO A 37 -7.25 -3.87 -2.11
CA PRO A 37 -6.15 -4.60 -1.49
C PRO A 37 -4.94 -3.73 -1.17
N PHE A 38 -4.69 -2.68 -1.94
CA PHE A 38 -3.58 -1.76 -1.68
C PHE A 38 -3.88 -0.78 -0.53
N LEU A 39 -5.16 -0.54 -0.22
CA LEU A 39 -5.54 0.13 1.01
C LEU A 39 -5.18 -0.72 2.24
N VAL A 40 -5.43 -2.03 2.16
CA VAL A 40 -4.99 -2.96 3.21
C VAL A 40 -3.46 -3.01 3.30
N LEU A 41 -2.76 -3.01 2.17
CA LEU A 41 -1.30 -2.94 2.15
C LEU A 41 -0.78 -1.68 2.86
N HIS A 42 -1.46 -0.54 2.72
CA HIS A 42 -1.11 0.69 3.42
C HIS A 42 -1.15 0.52 4.94
N GLU A 43 -2.20 -0.11 5.48
CA GLU A 43 -2.28 -0.45 6.90
C GLU A 43 -1.15 -1.42 7.31
N ILE A 44 -0.91 -2.47 6.51
CA ILE A 44 0.18 -3.41 6.76
C ILE A 44 1.52 -2.68 6.83
N CYS A 45 1.81 -1.80 5.89
CA CYS A 45 3.08 -1.08 5.81
C CYS A 45 3.24 -0.05 6.93
N ARG A 46 2.19 0.68 7.26
CA ARG A 46 2.24 1.84 8.16
C ARG A 46 1.62 1.53 9.51
N VAL A 47 2.17 0.51 10.16
CA VAL A 47 1.79 0.11 11.52
C VAL A 47 1.82 1.33 12.46
N PRO A 48 0.73 1.66 13.19
CA PRO A 48 0.70 2.79 14.11
C PRO A 48 1.82 2.72 15.15
N ALA A 49 2.41 3.86 15.51
CA ALA A 49 3.52 3.91 16.48
C ALA A 49 3.18 3.34 17.88
N SER A 50 1.89 3.29 18.23
CA SER A 50 1.39 2.66 19.46
C SER A 50 1.35 1.14 19.40
N GLU A 51 1.37 0.56 18.21
CA GLU A 51 1.23 -0.88 17.97
C GLU A 51 2.59 -1.58 17.96
N LYS A 52 2.65 -2.78 18.54
CA LYS A 52 3.90 -3.56 18.65
C LYS A 52 3.79 -4.82 17.83
N LEU A 53 4.26 -4.75 16.60
CA LEU A 53 4.31 -5.90 15.69
C LEU A 53 5.75 -6.41 15.55
N ASP A 54 5.97 -7.70 15.78
CA ASP A 54 7.25 -8.32 15.48
C ASP A 54 7.41 -8.52 13.95
N GLN A 55 8.66 -8.49 13.48
CA GLN A 55 8.96 -8.57 12.04
C GLN A 55 8.47 -9.88 11.40
N ALA A 56 8.46 -11.00 12.14
CA ALA A 56 8.03 -12.28 11.60
C ALA A 56 6.52 -12.27 11.33
N LYS A 57 5.72 -11.75 12.27
CA LYS A 57 4.28 -11.56 12.09
C LYS A 57 3.95 -10.54 11.02
N HIS A 58 4.71 -9.45 10.96
CA HIS A 58 4.57 -8.44 9.90
C HIS A 58 4.77 -9.05 8.51
N MET A 59 5.83 -9.85 8.36
CA MET A 59 6.12 -10.58 7.13
C MET A 59 5.09 -11.67 6.82
N GLU A 60 4.53 -12.34 7.83
CA GLU A 60 3.44 -13.31 7.67
C GLU A 60 2.20 -12.67 7.03
N ILE A 61 1.77 -11.53 7.57
CA ILE A 61 0.61 -10.79 7.07
C ILE A 61 0.86 -10.34 5.62
N TYR A 62 2.03 -9.74 5.36
CA TYR A 62 2.43 -9.32 4.01
C TYR A 62 2.44 -10.48 3.00
N LYS A 63 3.00 -11.63 3.37
CA LYS A 63 3.04 -12.81 2.49
C LYS A 63 1.64 -13.33 2.18
N TYR A 64 0.76 -13.35 3.18
CA TYR A 64 -0.63 -13.73 2.94
C TYR A 64 -1.30 -12.77 1.96
N TRP A 65 -1.18 -11.45 2.18
CA TRP A 65 -1.68 -10.43 1.27
C TRP A 65 -1.16 -10.64 -0.16
N LYS A 66 0.16 -10.84 -0.33
CA LYS A 66 0.82 -11.06 -1.62
C LYS A 66 0.31 -12.30 -2.35
N GLN A 67 -0.09 -13.33 -1.62
CA GLN A 67 -0.57 -14.60 -2.18
C GLN A 67 -2.10 -14.63 -2.42
N SER A 68 -2.85 -13.68 -1.89
CA SER A 68 -4.32 -13.74 -1.87
C SER A 68 -4.98 -13.36 -3.20
N PHE A 69 -4.24 -12.66 -4.08
CA PHE A 69 -4.72 -12.24 -5.39
C PHE A 69 -3.55 -12.09 -6.36
N ALA A 70 -3.84 -11.97 -7.66
CA ALA A 70 -2.84 -11.76 -8.70
C ALA A 70 -3.01 -10.37 -9.32
N SER A 71 -2.00 -9.52 -9.18
CA SER A 71 -1.92 -8.23 -9.86
C SER A 71 -0.45 -7.87 -10.12
N PRO A 72 -0.09 -7.39 -11.33
CA PRO A 72 1.27 -6.92 -11.61
C PRO A 72 1.69 -5.78 -10.68
N VAL A 73 0.73 -4.99 -10.19
CA VAL A 73 0.98 -3.90 -9.24
C VAL A 73 1.58 -4.41 -7.92
N GLN A 74 1.30 -5.66 -7.52
CA GLN A 74 1.90 -6.24 -6.31
C GLN A 74 3.42 -6.38 -6.44
N ASP A 75 3.94 -6.66 -7.63
CA ASP A 75 5.39 -6.80 -7.86
C ASP A 75 6.04 -5.42 -7.90
N ILE A 76 5.38 -4.45 -8.53
CA ILE A 76 5.86 -3.07 -8.65
C ILE A 76 6.05 -2.44 -7.26
N VAL A 77 5.08 -2.59 -6.35
CA VAL A 77 5.15 -2.00 -5.00
C VAL A 77 5.94 -2.84 -3.99
N GLU A 78 6.51 -3.98 -4.38
CA GLU A 78 7.14 -4.93 -3.45
C GLU A 78 8.30 -4.29 -2.69
N ALA A 79 9.23 -3.62 -3.39
CA ALA A 79 10.38 -2.99 -2.77
C ALA A 79 9.97 -1.92 -1.74
N ALA A 80 8.99 -1.08 -2.09
CA ALA A 80 8.42 -0.08 -1.18
C ALA A 80 7.70 -0.70 0.02
N SER A 81 7.03 -1.83 -0.17
CA SER A 81 6.33 -2.53 0.92
C SER A 81 7.32 -3.17 1.90
N LEU A 82 8.35 -3.81 1.37
CA LEU A 82 9.36 -4.52 2.17
C LEU A 82 10.26 -3.55 2.95
N SER A 83 10.46 -2.31 2.47
CA SER A 83 11.25 -1.32 3.21
C SER A 83 10.64 -1.02 4.59
N TYR A 84 9.31 -0.89 4.68
CA TYR A 84 8.60 -0.73 5.94
C TYR A 84 8.83 -1.89 6.91
N ILE A 85 8.67 -3.12 6.42
CA ILE A 85 8.81 -4.34 7.24
C ILE A 85 10.25 -4.48 7.74
N ASN A 86 11.22 -4.12 6.89
CA ASN A 86 12.64 -4.20 7.19
C ASN A 86 13.18 -2.97 7.93
N LYS A 87 12.35 -1.94 8.16
CA LYS A 87 12.73 -0.66 8.77
C LYS A 87 13.88 0.02 8.03
N THR A 88 13.81 -0.05 6.71
CA THR A 88 14.70 0.67 5.78
C THR A 88 13.90 1.72 5.04
N GLU A 89 14.58 2.62 4.36
CA GLU A 89 13.96 3.66 3.54
C GLU A 89 14.25 3.37 2.06
N VAL A 90 13.31 3.77 1.21
CA VAL A 90 13.50 3.80 -0.24
C VAL A 90 14.06 5.18 -0.60
N SER A 91 15.08 5.23 -1.45
CA SER A 91 15.61 6.50 -1.94
C SER A 91 14.64 7.20 -2.90
N ASP A 92 14.76 8.52 -3.06
CA ASP A 92 13.97 9.29 -4.03
C ASP A 92 14.01 8.64 -5.43
N SER A 93 15.20 8.22 -5.88
CA SER A 93 15.38 7.61 -7.21
C SER A 93 14.64 6.28 -7.36
N GLU A 94 14.62 5.44 -6.32
CA GLU A 94 13.91 4.17 -6.34
C GLU A 94 12.39 4.42 -6.31
N ALA A 95 11.92 5.32 -5.43
CA ALA A 95 10.51 5.67 -5.35
C ALA A 95 9.99 6.26 -6.67
N LEU A 96 10.75 7.16 -7.31
CA LEU A 96 10.43 7.72 -8.62
C LEU A 96 10.36 6.65 -9.72
N GLY A 97 11.27 5.67 -9.69
CA GLY A 97 11.24 4.52 -10.61
C GLY A 97 9.96 3.68 -10.46
N ILE A 98 9.60 3.35 -9.21
CA ILE A 98 8.37 2.61 -8.92
C ILE A 98 7.14 3.42 -9.35
N MET A 99 7.10 4.73 -9.08
CA MET A 99 5.99 5.60 -9.50
C MET A 99 5.86 5.71 -11.03
N GLU A 100 6.98 5.69 -11.76
CA GLU A 100 6.96 5.64 -13.22
C GLU A 100 6.29 4.35 -13.73
N GLU A 101 6.65 3.20 -13.17
CA GLU A 101 6.01 1.92 -13.51
C GLU A 101 4.51 1.91 -13.16
N LEU A 102 4.14 2.42 -11.99
CA LEU A 102 2.75 2.54 -11.56
C LEU A 102 1.92 3.45 -12.45
N SER A 103 2.53 4.45 -13.10
CA SER A 103 1.80 5.40 -13.96
C SER A 103 1.02 4.71 -15.10
N ALA A 104 1.46 3.52 -15.51
CA ALA A 104 0.81 2.67 -16.51
C ALA A 104 -0.46 1.96 -16.01
N PHE A 105 -0.80 2.07 -14.72
CA PHE A 105 -1.95 1.42 -14.08
C PHE A 105 -2.91 2.47 -13.50
N PRO A 106 -3.77 3.10 -14.33
CA PRO A 106 -4.67 4.15 -13.89
C PRO A 106 -5.57 3.73 -12.73
N LYS A 107 -5.85 4.68 -11.83
CA LYS A 107 -6.70 4.51 -10.64
C LYS A 107 -6.11 3.64 -9.53
N SER A 108 -4.83 3.27 -9.60
CA SER A 108 -4.10 2.56 -8.53
C SER A 108 -3.63 3.55 -7.45
N TYR A 109 -4.56 4.31 -6.87
CA TYR A 109 -4.24 5.43 -5.97
C TYR A 109 -3.62 4.95 -4.66
N ASN A 110 -4.14 3.88 -4.07
CA ASN A 110 -3.59 3.35 -2.82
C ASN A 110 -2.20 2.75 -3.04
N ALA A 111 -1.99 2.06 -4.16
CA ALA A 111 -0.66 1.55 -4.53
C ALA A 111 0.36 2.68 -4.66
N LEU A 112 -0.03 3.80 -5.29
CA LEU A 112 0.83 4.98 -5.42
C LEU A 112 1.12 5.64 -4.07
N GLN A 113 0.16 5.66 -3.14
CA GLN A 113 0.37 6.17 -1.79
C GLN A 113 1.33 5.31 -0.96
N VAL A 114 1.30 3.98 -1.10
CA VAL A 114 2.27 3.09 -0.46
C VAL A 114 3.70 3.50 -0.82
N VAL A 115 3.94 3.85 -2.09
CA VAL A 115 5.26 4.30 -2.55
C VAL A 115 5.59 5.70 -2.03
N LEU A 116 4.64 6.65 -2.13
CA LEU A 116 4.81 8.02 -1.65
C LEU A 116 5.31 8.06 -0.20
N PHE A 117 4.69 7.27 0.69
CA PHE A 117 5.03 7.28 2.10
C PHE A 117 6.25 6.41 2.45
N SER A 118 6.81 5.64 1.51
CA SER A 118 7.96 4.77 1.74
C SER A 118 9.31 5.49 1.64
N CYS A 119 9.27 6.75 1.21
CA CYS A 119 10.39 7.63 0.98
C CYS A 119 10.28 8.86 1.89
N PRO A 120 11.38 9.33 2.52
CA PRO A 120 11.38 10.58 3.28
C PRO A 120 11.05 11.81 2.43
N ASP A 121 11.48 11.80 1.16
CA ASP A 121 11.23 12.83 0.14
C ASP A 121 11.63 14.25 0.58
N ASP A 122 12.84 14.41 1.12
CA ASP A 122 13.33 15.69 1.66
C ASP A 122 13.28 16.87 0.66
N ASN A 123 13.31 16.57 -0.65
CA ASN A 123 13.28 17.56 -1.73
C ASN A 123 11.91 17.67 -2.44
N GLU A 124 10.89 16.97 -1.93
CA GLU A 124 9.53 16.92 -2.50
C GLU A 124 9.51 16.51 -3.99
N LEU A 125 10.40 15.61 -4.41
CA LEU A 125 10.45 15.10 -5.78
C LEU A 125 9.41 13.99 -5.99
N VAL A 126 9.27 13.11 -5.01
CA VAL A 126 8.33 11.99 -5.01
C VAL A 126 6.88 12.51 -4.90
N GLU A 127 6.64 13.50 -4.04
CA GLU A 127 5.35 14.19 -3.92
C GLU A 127 4.95 14.86 -5.24
N LYS A 128 5.85 15.63 -5.86
CA LYS A 128 5.57 16.25 -7.18
C LYS A 128 5.26 15.21 -8.26
N LYS A 129 5.96 14.06 -8.26
CA LYS A 129 5.68 12.97 -9.20
C LYS A 129 4.31 12.34 -8.95
N TYR A 130 3.97 12.10 -7.69
CA TYR A 130 2.64 11.64 -7.27
C TYR A 130 1.54 12.55 -7.79
N GLU A 131 1.65 13.86 -7.54
CA GLU A 131 0.65 14.84 -7.97
C GLU A 131 0.47 14.86 -9.50
N SER A 132 1.58 14.79 -10.24
CA SER A 132 1.58 14.72 -11.70
C SER A 132 0.84 13.49 -12.22
N ILE A 133 1.10 12.30 -11.66
CA ILE A 133 0.43 11.06 -12.05
C ILE A 133 -1.08 11.14 -11.75
N VAL A 134 -1.44 11.61 -10.55
CA VAL A 134 -2.84 11.76 -10.13
C VAL A 134 -3.58 12.75 -11.04
N ALA A 135 -2.95 13.87 -11.39
CA ALA A 135 -3.53 14.85 -12.33
C ALA A 135 -3.75 14.25 -13.72
N GLN A 136 -2.78 13.47 -14.23
CA GLN A 136 -2.91 12.76 -15.49
C GLN A 136 -4.09 11.78 -15.48
N TRP A 137 -4.23 10.95 -14.45
CA TRP A 137 -5.35 10.01 -14.36
C TRP A 137 -6.71 10.72 -14.27
N LYS A 138 -6.80 11.82 -13.52
CA LYS A 138 -8.03 12.61 -13.40
C LYS A 138 -8.44 13.29 -14.72
N SER A 139 -7.47 13.75 -15.51
CA SER A 139 -7.75 14.40 -16.81
C SER A 139 -8.09 13.42 -17.94
N ALA A 140 -7.74 12.14 -17.79
CA ALA A 140 -8.08 11.09 -18.74
C ALA A 140 -9.49 10.49 -18.51
N THR A 141 -10.24 11.02 -17.54
CA THR A 141 -11.59 10.57 -17.14
C THR A 141 -12.66 11.57 -17.58
#